data_AF-A0A316UET1-F1
#
_entry.id   AF-A0A316UET1-F1
#
_cell.length_a   1.000
_cell.length_b   1.000
_cell.length_c   1.000
_cell.angle_alpha   90.00
_cell.angle_beta   90.00
_cell.angle_gamma   90.00
#
_symmetry.space_group_name_H-M   'P 1'
#
loop_
_entity.id
_entity.type
_entity.pdbx_description
1 polymer ?
#
loop_
_entity_poly.entity_id
_entity_poly.type
_entity_poly.pdbx_seq_one_letter_code
_entity_poly.pdbx_strand_id
1 'polypeptide(L)'
;MSSTQASQASSSHNNAPQVSEEGMMDDGGAGPLLVNKLEEFGISNSDCKKLSDAGYYTIEAIAFTPKRILCTVKGISEAKADKILAEAGKLVPMGFTTATEYHARRTELISITTGSKNLDNVLGGGMETGSITELFGEYRTGKSQLCHTLAVTCQVGVLRLDVTGIQQSA
;
A
#
# COMPACT_ATOMS: atom_id res chain seq x y z
N MET A 1 -57.21 -24.31 31.97
CA MET A 1 -57.07 -24.59 30.54
C MET A 1 -56.40 -23.39 29.89
N SER A 2 -55.28 -23.62 29.20
CA SER A 2 -54.60 -22.77 28.18
C SER A 2 -54.23 -21.31 28.53
N SER A 3 -52.95 -20.90 28.55
CA SER A 3 -52.05 -20.64 27.38
C SER A 3 -52.60 -19.54 26.46
N THR A 4 -51.91 -18.54 25.91
CA THR A 4 -50.49 -18.20 25.75
C THR A 4 -50.44 -16.94 24.85
N GLN A 5 -49.59 -15.97 25.20
CA GLN A 5 -48.79 -15.03 24.38
C GLN A 5 -49.34 -13.99 23.35
N ALA A 6 -48.53 -12.91 23.29
CA ALA A 6 -48.14 -12.02 22.17
C ALA A 6 -49.18 -10.99 21.69
N SER A 7 -48.83 -9.74 21.34
CA SER A 7 -47.56 -9.17 20.87
C SER A 7 -47.54 -7.65 21.09
N GLN A 8 -46.37 -7.10 21.46
CA GLN A 8 -46.05 -5.67 21.37
C GLN A 8 -45.44 -5.37 19.99
N ALA A 9 -45.81 -4.23 19.41
CA ALA A 9 -45.27 -3.59 18.20
C ALA A 9 -45.50 -2.09 18.43
N SER A 10 -44.61 -1.11 18.21
CA SER A 10 -43.31 -1.05 17.55
C SER A 10 -42.60 0.20 18.11
N SER A 11 -41.33 0.11 18.49
CA SER A 11 -40.47 1.28 18.74
C SER A 11 -39.35 1.31 17.71
N SER A 12 -39.34 2.39 16.93
CA SER A 12 -38.36 2.69 15.88
C SER A 12 -36.92 2.57 16.40
N HIS A 13 -36.14 1.66 15.83
CA HIS A 13 -34.69 1.61 16.00
C HIS A 13 -34.04 1.98 14.67
N ASN A 14 -33.46 3.19 14.62
CA ASN A 14 -32.47 3.59 13.64
C ASN A 14 -31.22 2.73 13.87
N ASN A 15 -30.89 1.84 12.94
CA ASN A 15 -29.62 1.11 12.97
C ASN A 15 -28.71 1.68 11.88
N ALA A 16 -27.85 2.62 12.27
CA ALA A 16 -26.68 2.98 11.48
C ALA A 16 -25.69 1.81 11.52
N PRO A 17 -24.96 1.49 10.44
CA PRO A 17 -23.94 0.45 10.48
C PRO A 17 -22.82 0.88 11.43
N GLN A 18 -22.62 0.12 12.50
CA GLN A 18 -21.43 0.21 13.34
C GLN A 18 -20.22 -0.20 12.49
N VAL A 19 -19.41 0.78 12.10
CA VAL A 19 -18.08 0.54 11.57
C VAL A 19 -17.22 0.15 12.77
N SER A 20 -16.72 -1.07 12.77
CA SER A 20 -15.73 -1.54 13.74
C SER A 20 -14.44 -0.77 13.55
N GLU A 21 -14.23 0.23 14.40
CA GLU A 21 -12.93 0.89 14.64
C GLU A 21 -12.01 -0.08 15.38
N GLU A 22 -11.40 -1.05 14.68
CA GLU A 22 -10.22 -1.73 15.20
C GLU A 22 -9.22 -1.98 14.07
N GLY A 23 -8.19 -1.13 14.07
CA GLY A 23 -7.07 -1.15 13.16
C GLY A 23 -6.19 0.06 13.40
N MET A 24 -5.75 0.26 14.66
CA MET A 24 -4.65 1.17 14.96
C MET A 24 -3.46 0.72 14.12
N MET A 25 -3.18 1.43 13.03
CA MET A 25 -1.96 1.25 12.26
C MET A 25 -0.82 1.75 13.15
N ASP A 26 0.00 0.81 13.60
CA ASP A 26 1.29 1.04 14.22
C ASP A 26 2.10 2.04 13.37
N ASP A 27 2.31 3.24 13.91
CA ASP A 27 3.10 4.38 13.40
C ASP A 27 4.62 4.08 13.43
N GLY A 28 5.02 2.83 13.18
CA GLY A 28 6.37 2.33 13.45
C GLY A 28 7.18 1.83 12.25
N GLY A 29 6.62 1.82 11.03
CA GLY A 29 7.33 1.25 9.87
C GLY A 29 6.88 1.84 8.54
N ALA A 30 7.44 2.99 8.16
CA ALA A 30 7.20 3.65 6.87
C ALA A 30 7.88 2.94 5.68
N GLY A 31 7.67 1.63 5.54
CA GLY A 31 8.27 0.80 4.49
C GLY A 31 7.51 -0.50 4.26
N PRO A 32 7.83 -1.24 3.18
CA PRO A 32 7.15 -2.49 2.86
C PRO A 32 7.28 -3.49 4.00
N LEU A 33 6.20 -4.22 4.29
CA LEU A 33 6.23 -5.23 5.34
C LEU A 33 7.03 -6.44 4.86
N LEU A 34 8.10 -6.79 5.57
CA LEU A 34 8.96 -7.92 5.20
C LEU A 34 8.26 -9.27 5.41
N VAL A 35 8.59 -10.24 4.57
CA VAL A 35 8.05 -11.61 4.63
C VAL A 35 8.28 -12.30 5.99
N ASN A 36 9.36 -11.98 6.69
CA ASN A 36 9.67 -12.54 8.01
C ASN A 36 8.63 -12.16 9.07
N LYS A 37 7.90 -11.05 8.90
CA LYS A 37 6.83 -10.65 9.82
C LYS A 37 5.69 -11.66 9.84
N LEU A 38 5.52 -12.50 8.81
CA LEU A 38 4.56 -13.61 8.80
C LEU A 38 4.86 -14.69 9.87
N GLU A 39 6.07 -14.73 10.43
CA GLU A 39 6.42 -15.67 11.50
C GLU A 39 5.61 -15.40 12.78
N GLU A 40 5.30 -14.13 13.06
CA GLU A 40 4.45 -13.70 14.17
C GLU A 40 3.00 -14.19 14.00
N PHE A 41 2.59 -14.47 12.76
CA PHE A 41 1.25 -14.94 12.39
C PHE A 41 1.20 -16.46 12.18
N GLY A 42 2.22 -17.19 12.69
CA GLY A 42 2.22 -18.66 12.71
C GLY A 42 2.68 -19.33 11.42
N ILE A 43 3.31 -18.59 10.50
CA ILE A 43 4.01 -19.17 9.34
C ILE A 43 5.41 -19.61 9.76
N SER A 44 5.86 -20.78 9.30
CA SER A 44 7.18 -21.28 9.69
C SER A 44 8.31 -20.47 9.04
N ASN A 45 9.40 -20.22 9.78
CA ASN A 45 10.63 -19.59 9.24
C ASN A 45 11.16 -20.32 8.00
N SER A 46 10.98 -21.65 7.95
CA SER A 46 11.37 -22.46 6.78
C SER A 46 10.57 -22.14 5.52
N ASP A 47 9.31 -21.75 5.66
CA ASP A 47 8.46 -21.36 4.54
C ASP A 47 8.73 -19.89 4.16
N CYS A 48 8.98 -18.99 5.11
CA CYS A 48 9.44 -17.62 4.85
C CYS A 48 10.75 -17.58 4.05
N LYS A 49 11.71 -18.46 4.36
CA LYS A 49 12.95 -18.60 3.58
C LYS A 49 12.71 -19.05 2.15
N LYS A 50 11.87 -20.07 1.94
CA LYS A 50 11.53 -20.53 0.56
C LYS A 50 10.86 -19.44 -0.27
N LEU A 51 9.99 -18.64 0.36
CA LEU A 51 9.36 -17.49 -0.28
C LEU A 51 10.40 -16.43 -0.66
N SER A 52 11.32 -16.11 0.25
CA SER A 52 12.43 -15.20 0.00
C SER A 52 13.33 -15.69 -1.14
N ASP A 53 13.70 -16.98 -1.13
CA ASP A 53 14.52 -17.62 -2.18
C ASP A 53 13.81 -17.62 -3.54
N ALA A 54 12.47 -17.61 -3.55
CA ALA A 54 11.66 -17.47 -4.75
C ALA A 54 11.44 -16.01 -5.19
N GLY A 55 12.01 -15.03 -4.47
CA GLY A 55 11.94 -13.61 -4.79
C GLY A 55 10.81 -12.84 -4.09
N TYR A 56 10.09 -13.46 -3.16
CA TYR A 56 9.04 -12.81 -2.37
C TYR A 56 9.62 -12.28 -1.06
N TYR A 57 10.05 -11.01 -1.07
CA TYR A 57 10.66 -10.37 0.09
C TYR A 57 9.66 -9.62 0.97
N THR A 58 8.48 -9.30 0.45
CA THR A 58 7.47 -8.50 1.14
C THR A 58 6.11 -9.20 1.19
N ILE A 59 5.28 -8.83 2.16
CA ILE A 59 3.93 -9.38 2.35
C ILE A 59 3.03 -8.95 1.19
N GLU A 60 3.17 -7.73 0.68
CA GLU A 60 2.42 -7.23 -0.46
C GLU A 60 2.69 -8.07 -1.72
N ALA A 61 3.96 -8.43 -1.96
CA ALA A 61 4.33 -9.28 -3.09
C ALA A 61 3.61 -10.64 -3.04
N ILE A 62 3.42 -11.19 -1.84
CA ILE A 62 2.69 -12.45 -1.63
C ILE A 62 1.19 -12.23 -1.81
N ALA A 63 0.62 -11.20 -1.18
CA ALA A 63 -0.81 -10.89 -1.22
C ALA A 63 -1.32 -10.61 -2.64
N PHE A 64 -0.50 -9.97 -3.48
CA PHE A 64 -0.83 -9.69 -4.88
C PHE A 64 -0.59 -10.88 -5.83
N THR A 65 0.08 -11.93 -5.37
CA THR A 65 0.39 -13.10 -6.20
C THR A 65 -0.75 -14.10 -6.19
N PRO A 66 -1.25 -14.54 -7.37
CA PRO A 66 -2.24 -15.61 -7.44
C PRO A 66 -1.76 -16.90 -6.77
N LYS A 67 -2.64 -17.56 -6.02
CA LYS A 67 -2.39 -18.86 -5.36
C LYS A 67 -1.68 -19.88 -6.24
N ARG A 68 -2.10 -19.99 -7.51
CA ARG A 68 -1.52 -20.91 -8.49
C ARG A 68 0.00 -20.70 -8.68
N ILE A 69 0.45 -19.45 -8.63
CA ILE A 69 1.86 -19.10 -8.78
C ILE A 69 2.60 -19.39 -7.47
N LEU A 70 2.02 -19.10 -6.31
CA LEU A 70 2.66 -19.45 -5.02
C LEU A 70 2.88 -20.96 -4.85
N CYS A 71 2.00 -21.79 -5.42
CA CYS A 71 2.15 -23.25 -5.39
C CYS A 71 3.29 -23.77 -6.28
N THR A 72 3.85 -22.96 -7.18
CA THR A 72 5.03 -23.38 -7.97
C THR A 72 6.33 -23.25 -7.18
N VAL A 73 6.31 -22.54 -6.04
CA VAL A 73 7.44 -22.43 -5.13
C VAL A 73 7.74 -23.78 -4.51
N LYS A 74 8.98 -24.25 -4.69
CA LYS A 74 9.42 -25.57 -4.21
C LYS A 74 9.20 -25.70 -2.69
N GLY A 75 8.36 -26.65 -2.29
CA GLY A 75 8.11 -26.96 -0.88
C GLY A 75 7.00 -26.13 -0.23
N ILE A 76 6.22 -25.39 -1.02
CA ILE A 76 4.94 -24.78 -0.63
C ILE A 76 3.82 -25.64 -1.22
N SER A 77 3.01 -26.25 -0.35
CA SER A 77 1.81 -26.98 -0.77
C SER A 77 0.62 -26.05 -0.87
N GLU A 78 -0.45 -26.51 -1.52
CA GLU A 78 -1.68 -25.73 -1.67
C GLU A 78 -2.26 -25.29 -0.30
N ALA A 79 -2.30 -26.20 0.67
CA ALA A 79 -2.76 -25.91 2.02
C ALA A 79 -1.88 -24.89 2.76
N LYS A 80 -0.57 -24.84 2.46
CA LYS A 80 0.32 -23.80 3.00
C LYS A 80 0.08 -22.47 2.33
N ALA A 81 -0.08 -22.45 1.01
CA ALA A 81 -0.37 -21.24 0.24
C ALA A 81 -1.68 -20.58 0.72
N ASP A 82 -2.72 -21.35 1.00
CA ASP A 82 -3.98 -20.82 1.54
C ASP A 82 -3.80 -20.14 2.90
N LYS A 83 -3.03 -20.77 3.81
CA LYS A 83 -2.72 -20.17 5.12
C LYS A 83 -1.91 -18.89 4.99
N ILE A 84 -0.87 -18.92 4.15
CA ILE A 84 -0.01 -17.75 3.92
C ILE A 84 -0.82 -16.59 3.34
N LEU A 85 -1.67 -16.84 2.34
CA LEU A 85 -2.53 -15.82 1.73
C LEU A 85 -3.57 -15.27 2.72
N ALA A 86 -4.13 -16.13 3.56
CA ALA A 86 -5.10 -15.70 4.57
C ALA A 86 -4.47 -14.74 5.60
N GLU A 87 -3.25 -15.02 6.06
CA GLU A 87 -2.55 -14.11 6.99
C GLU A 87 -2.04 -12.85 6.29
N ALA A 88 -1.48 -12.97 5.07
CA ALA A 88 -1.05 -11.81 4.30
C ALA A 88 -2.21 -10.86 3.97
N GLY A 89 -3.39 -11.40 3.67
CA GLY A 89 -4.60 -10.60 3.37
C GLY A 89 -5.17 -9.84 4.56
N LYS A 90 -4.81 -10.19 5.81
CA LYS A 90 -5.17 -9.39 7.00
C LYS A 90 -4.26 -8.19 7.18
N LEU A 91 -3.04 -8.27 6.68
CA LEU A 91 -2.00 -7.24 6.83
C LEU A 91 -2.00 -6.24 5.66
N VAL A 92 -2.53 -6.65 4.51
CA VAL A 92 -2.59 -5.82 3.30
C VAL A 92 -4.05 -5.42 3.04
N PRO A 93 -4.35 -4.12 2.86
CA PRO A 93 -5.71 -3.67 2.57
C PRO A 93 -6.10 -4.04 1.12
N MET A 94 -6.71 -5.21 0.95
CA MET A 94 -7.12 -5.78 -0.34
C MET A 94 -8.59 -5.49 -0.72
N GLY A 95 -9.31 -4.73 0.11
CA GLY A 95 -10.74 -4.46 -0.03
C GLY A 95 -11.10 -3.25 -0.88
N PHE A 96 -12.40 -2.99 -1.02
CA PHE A 96 -12.90 -1.76 -1.62
C PHE A 96 -12.70 -0.58 -0.65
N THR A 97 -12.37 0.59 -1.20
CA THR A 97 -12.22 1.86 -0.47
C THR A 97 -12.99 2.94 -1.22
N THR A 98 -13.37 4.01 -0.53
CA THR A 98 -14.10 5.12 -1.16
C THR A 98 -13.18 5.96 -2.05
N ALA A 99 -13.74 6.61 -3.07
CA ALA A 99 -12.95 7.49 -3.95
C ALA A 99 -12.29 8.64 -3.17
N THR A 100 -12.96 9.13 -2.12
CA THR A 100 -12.45 10.19 -1.25
C THR A 100 -11.24 9.73 -0.43
N GLU A 101 -11.31 8.54 0.19
CA GLU A 101 -10.18 7.95 0.91
C GLU A 101 -8.98 7.70 -0.01
N TYR A 102 -9.24 7.16 -1.21
CA TYR A 102 -8.19 6.90 -2.18
C TYR A 102 -7.53 8.21 -2.66
N HIS A 103 -8.31 9.27 -2.87
CA HIS A 103 -7.77 10.58 -3.25
C HIS A 103 -6.93 11.22 -2.14
N ALA A 104 -7.37 11.11 -0.89
CA ALA A 104 -6.58 11.56 0.27
C ALA A 104 -5.23 10.84 0.32
N ARG A 105 -5.22 9.50 0.22
CA ARG A 105 -3.98 8.71 0.18
C ARG A 105 -3.06 9.10 -0.98
N ARG A 106 -3.62 9.41 -2.16
CA ARG A 106 -2.82 9.86 -3.31
C ARG A 106 -2.14 11.21 -3.09
N THR A 107 -2.69 12.06 -2.21
CA THR A 107 -2.09 13.35 -1.87
C THR A 107 -0.83 13.18 -1.00
N GLU A 108 -0.70 12.05 -0.32
CA GLU A 108 0.47 11.67 0.49
C GLU A 108 1.61 11.08 -0.35
N LEU A 109 1.38 10.83 -1.66
CA LEU A 109 2.42 10.29 -2.53
C LEU A 109 3.55 11.30 -2.71
N ILE A 110 4.78 10.81 -2.56
CA ILE A 110 5.98 11.61 -2.75
C ILE A 110 6.18 11.82 -4.25
N SER A 111 6.49 13.05 -4.63
CA SER A 111 6.92 13.42 -5.98
C SER A 111 8.39 13.85 -5.99
N ILE A 112 9.15 13.36 -6.97
CA ILE A 112 10.57 13.69 -7.14
C ILE A 112 10.68 14.89 -8.09
N THR A 113 11.31 15.97 -7.62
CA THR A 113 11.56 17.14 -8.49
C THR A 113 12.45 16.77 -9.67
N THR A 114 12.12 17.32 -10.84
CA THR A 114 12.93 17.23 -12.05
C THR A 114 14.10 18.22 -12.05
N GLY A 115 14.20 19.08 -11.03
CA GLY A 115 15.15 20.20 -10.97
C GLY A 115 14.70 21.44 -11.74
N SER A 116 13.55 21.38 -12.43
CA SER A 116 12.97 22.50 -13.18
C SER A 116 11.55 22.79 -12.69
N LYS A 117 11.36 24.01 -12.15
CA LYS A 117 10.03 24.47 -11.68
C LYS A 117 8.96 24.39 -12.76
N ASN A 118 9.32 24.70 -14.01
CA ASN A 118 8.36 24.67 -15.12
C ASN A 118 7.91 23.25 -15.43
N LEU A 119 8.83 22.29 -15.40
CA LEU A 119 8.51 20.90 -15.68
C LEU A 119 7.72 20.29 -14.51
N ASP A 120 8.13 20.57 -13.27
CA ASP A 120 7.39 20.12 -12.08
C ASP A 120 5.95 20.66 -12.07
N ASN A 121 5.72 21.92 -12.46
CA ASN A 121 4.37 22.49 -12.56
C ASN A 121 3.50 21.77 -13.60
N VAL A 122 4.07 21.40 -14.76
CA VAL A 122 3.35 20.65 -15.79
C VAL A 122 2.99 19.24 -15.31
N LEU A 123 3.84 18.66 -14.45
CA LEU A 123 3.66 17.32 -13.89
C LEU A 123 2.84 17.30 -12.58
N GLY A 124 2.42 18.46 -12.07
CA GLY A 124 1.67 18.55 -10.82
C GLY A 124 2.50 18.34 -9.56
N GLY A 125 3.79 18.71 -9.58
CA GLY A 125 4.70 18.67 -8.43
C GLY A 125 6.00 17.88 -8.67
N GLY A 126 6.12 17.18 -9.80
CA GLY A 126 7.29 16.38 -10.15
C GLY A 126 6.93 14.98 -10.63
N MET A 127 7.88 14.06 -10.60
CA MET A 127 7.66 12.65 -10.96
C MET A 127 7.00 11.89 -9.79
N GLU A 128 5.77 11.41 -9.98
CA GLU A 128 5.00 10.66 -8.96
C GLU A 128 5.62 9.29 -8.66
N THR A 129 5.76 8.94 -7.38
CA THR A 129 6.17 7.59 -6.93
C THR A 129 5.00 6.60 -6.97
N GLY A 130 5.31 5.29 -7.05
CA GLY A 130 4.26 4.25 -7.10
C GLY A 130 3.58 4.11 -8.47
N SER A 131 4.06 4.81 -9.50
CA SER A 131 3.62 4.67 -10.89
C SER A 131 4.80 4.52 -11.85
N ILE A 132 4.52 4.06 -13.07
CA ILE A 132 5.52 4.01 -14.16
C ILE A 132 5.29 5.22 -15.05
N THR A 133 6.31 6.07 -15.20
CA THR A 133 6.29 7.23 -16.09
C THR A 133 7.20 7.00 -17.30
N GLU A 134 6.64 7.13 -18.51
CA GLU A 134 7.37 6.94 -19.77
C GLU A 134 7.87 8.26 -20.36
N LEU A 135 9.14 8.32 -20.75
CA LEU A 135 9.76 9.48 -21.42
C LEU A 135 10.08 9.12 -22.88
N PHE A 136 9.30 9.66 -23.82
CA PHE A 136 9.48 9.42 -25.25
C PHE A 136 9.88 10.69 -26.02
N GLY A 137 10.67 10.54 -27.08
CA GLY A 137 11.07 11.63 -27.98
C GLY A 137 12.30 11.30 -28.83
N GLU A 138 12.64 12.18 -29.77
CA GLU A 138 13.76 11.98 -30.71
C GLU A 138 15.15 11.92 -30.05
N TYR A 139 16.19 11.55 -30.81
CA TYR A 139 17.56 11.61 -30.33
C TYR A 139 17.92 13.04 -29.89
N ARG A 140 18.76 13.17 -28.85
CA ARG A 140 19.23 14.46 -28.31
C ARG A 140 18.16 15.35 -27.65
N THR A 141 16.98 14.83 -27.29
CA THR A 141 15.93 15.59 -26.58
C THR A 141 16.06 15.63 -25.05
N GLY A 142 17.19 15.19 -24.49
CA GLY A 142 17.45 15.32 -23.03
C GLY A 142 16.90 14.20 -22.14
N LYS A 143 16.24 13.16 -22.68
CA LYS A 143 15.71 12.01 -21.90
C LYS A 143 16.72 11.42 -20.90
N SER A 144 17.91 11.05 -21.38
CA SER A 144 18.96 10.47 -20.51
C SER A 144 19.47 11.47 -19.47
N GLN A 145 19.53 12.77 -19.80
CA GLN A 145 19.94 13.80 -18.86
C GLN A 145 18.92 13.93 -17.72
N LEU A 146 17.62 13.91 -18.05
CA LEU A 146 16.57 13.91 -17.04
C LEU A 146 16.68 12.70 -16.12
N CYS A 147 16.94 11.50 -16.64
CA CYS A 147 17.19 10.31 -15.81
C CYS A 147 18.40 10.47 -14.88
N HIS A 148 19.49 11.07 -15.36
CA HIS A 148 20.66 11.35 -14.52
C HIS A 148 20.36 12.36 -13.42
N THR A 149 19.60 13.42 -13.70
CA THR A 149 19.15 14.38 -12.70
C THR A 149 18.27 13.70 -11.66
N LEU A 150 17.28 12.90 -12.08
CA LEU A 150 16.38 12.17 -11.19
C LEU A 150 17.11 11.19 -10.26
N ALA A 151 18.20 10.58 -10.73
CA ALA A 151 19.03 9.68 -9.91
C ALA A 151 19.76 10.39 -8.75
N VAL A 152 19.89 11.72 -8.82
CA VAL A 152 20.46 12.55 -7.74
C VAL A 152 19.35 13.21 -6.93
N THR A 153 18.33 13.78 -7.58
CA THR A 153 17.24 14.49 -6.87
C THR A 153 16.41 13.57 -5.99
N CYS A 154 16.35 12.26 -6.28
CA CYS A 154 15.69 11.29 -5.39
C CYS A 154 16.41 11.10 -4.04
N GLN A 155 17.69 11.48 -3.93
CA GLN A 155 18.49 11.36 -2.69
C GLN A 155 18.41 12.62 -1.83
N VAL A 156 18.10 13.76 -2.45
CA VAL A 156 17.90 15.01 -1.71
C VAL A 156 16.62 14.80 -0.92
N GLY A 157 16.78 14.65 0.40
CA GLY A 157 15.75 14.19 1.30
C GLY A 157 14.42 14.88 1.04
N VAL A 158 13.33 14.13 1.17
CA VAL A 158 11.97 14.66 1.23
C VAL A 158 11.96 15.59 2.44
N LEU A 159 12.27 16.87 2.22
CA LEU A 159 11.83 17.90 3.14
C LEU A 159 10.31 17.82 3.00
N ARG A 160 9.73 17.07 3.92
CA ARG A 160 8.34 17.15 4.32
C ARG A 160 7.99 18.63 4.17
N LEU A 161 7.23 18.98 3.12
CA LEU A 161 6.46 20.20 3.16
C LEU A 161 5.45 19.93 4.26
N ASP A 162 5.91 20.12 5.49
CA ASP A 162 5.05 20.13 6.63
C ASP A 162 3.96 21.14 6.30
N VAL A 163 2.74 20.66 6.44
CA VAL A 163 1.51 21.44 6.51
C VAL A 163 1.51 22.38 7.74
N THR A 164 2.67 22.74 8.28
CA THR A 164 2.82 23.79 9.30
C THR A 164 3.57 24.95 8.68
N GLY A 165 2.87 26.08 8.57
CA GLY A 165 3.36 27.27 7.91
C GLY A 165 4.73 27.69 8.40
N ILE A 166 5.67 27.80 7.48
CA ILE A 166 6.84 28.66 7.61
C ILE A 166 6.89 29.52 6.35
N GLN A 167 6.60 30.81 6.57
CA GLN A 167 7.05 31.90 5.71
C GLN A 167 8.51 31.65 5.34
N GLN A 168 8.83 31.58 4.05
CA GLN A 168 10.13 32.06 3.59
C GLN A 168 9.93 33.41 2.91
N SER A 169 10.04 34.42 3.76
CA SER A 169 10.56 35.73 3.41
C SER A 169 12.02 35.60 2.95
N ALA A 170 12.27 35.87 1.67
CA ALA A 170 13.40 36.63 1.13
C ALA A 170 13.15 36.85 -0.35
#